data_AF-W1Q023-F1
#
_entry.id   AF-W1Q023-F1
#
_cell.length_a   1.000
_cell.length_b   1.000
_cell.length_c   1.000
_cell.angle_alpha   90.00
_cell.angle_beta   90.00
_cell.angle_gamma   90.00
#
_symmetry.space_group_name_H-M   'P 1'
#
loop_
_entity.id
_entity.type
_entity.pdbx_description
1 polymer ?
#
loop_
_entity_poly.entity_id
_entity_poly.type
_entity_poly.pdbx_seq_one_letter_code
_entity_poly.pdbx_strand_id
1 'polypeptide(L)'
;MAEATETVNKTPRQFSSLYPDRGKTIEECQDMIRRSFRSPTVKFLKENLEKAGCRIGEDFVKAVECDKQISGGYVRGDGILVCSNHMNMQDEVDQVVIHELIHAYDDCRAANLDWANCAHHACSEIRAGHLSGDCHYKRELLRGHLRIRGHEQVRYPISPEYSYL
;
A
#
# COMPACT_ATOMS: atom_id res chain seq x y z
N MET A 1 -59.61 9.16 -27.67
CA MET A 1 -58.58 9.22 -28.73
C MET A 1 -57.38 8.46 -28.22
N ALA A 2 -57.21 7.23 -28.70
CA ALA A 2 -55.96 6.49 -28.54
C ALA A 2 -54.96 7.00 -29.58
N GLU A 3 -53.68 7.06 -29.24
CA GLU A 3 -52.63 6.92 -30.24
C GLU A 3 -51.44 6.17 -29.62
N ALA A 4 -51.17 5.01 -30.19
CA ALA A 4 -49.97 4.21 -29.97
C ALA A 4 -48.95 4.58 -31.03
N THR A 5 -47.67 4.65 -30.67
CA THR A 5 -46.57 4.43 -31.63
C THR A 5 -45.43 3.65 -30.98
N GLU A 6 -44.78 2.87 -31.84
CA GLU A 6 -44.02 1.67 -31.58
C GLU A 6 -42.60 1.85 -31.05
N THR A 7 -42.11 0.73 -30.56
CA THR A 7 -40.79 0.39 -30.05
C THR A 7 -39.61 0.72 -30.99
N VAL A 8 -38.52 1.22 -30.41
CA VAL A 8 -37.16 0.87 -30.87
C VAL A 8 -36.31 0.47 -29.67
N ASN A 9 -36.21 -0.84 -29.48
CA ASN A 9 -35.23 -1.48 -28.62
C ASN A 9 -33.80 -1.16 -29.09
N LYS A 10 -33.01 -0.51 -28.25
CA LYS A 10 -31.54 -0.60 -28.29
C LYS A 10 -31.00 -0.73 -26.88
N THR A 11 -30.93 -1.97 -26.42
CA THR A 11 -30.11 -2.39 -25.27
C THR A 11 -28.64 -2.07 -25.61
N PRO A 12 -27.92 -1.28 -24.80
CA PRO A 12 -26.47 -1.29 -24.84
C PRO A 12 -26.04 -2.67 -24.34
N ARG A 13 -25.25 -3.39 -25.14
CA ARG A 13 -24.65 -4.67 -24.74
C ARG A 13 -23.81 -4.44 -23.50
N GLN A 14 -24.37 -4.79 -22.35
CA GLN A 14 -23.66 -4.88 -21.10
C GLN A 14 -22.83 -6.17 -21.17
N PHE A 15 -21.64 -6.08 -21.76
CA PHE A 15 -20.61 -7.11 -21.58
C PHE A 15 -20.01 -6.91 -20.20
N SER A 16 -20.83 -7.17 -19.17
CA SER A 16 -20.37 -7.27 -17.79
C SER A 16 -19.60 -8.59 -17.70
N SER A 17 -18.30 -8.49 -17.45
CA SER A 17 -17.44 -9.61 -17.05
C SER A 17 -18.18 -10.56 -16.11
N LEU A 18 -18.26 -11.84 -16.47
CA LEU A 18 -18.88 -12.93 -15.70
C LEU A 18 -18.01 -13.41 -14.52
N TYR A 19 -16.93 -12.71 -14.20
CA TYR A 19 -16.08 -13.01 -13.06
C TYR A 19 -16.00 -11.76 -12.18
N PRO A 20 -16.47 -11.81 -10.91
CA PRO A 20 -16.01 -10.82 -9.95
C PRO A 20 -14.49 -10.93 -9.91
N ASP A 21 -13.81 -9.80 -10.02
CA ASP A 21 -12.36 -9.69 -9.86
C ASP A 21 -12.02 -10.17 -8.45
N ARG A 22 -11.83 -11.48 -8.31
CA ARG A 22 -11.48 -12.11 -7.05
C ARG A 22 -9.97 -11.96 -6.94
N GLY A 23 -9.51 -11.26 -5.90
CA GLY A 23 -8.09 -11.20 -5.59
C GLY A 23 -7.49 -12.59 -5.37
N LYS A 24 -6.20 -12.64 -5.09
CA LYS A 24 -5.45 -13.89 -4.90
C LYS A 24 -5.94 -14.69 -3.69
N THR A 25 -5.71 -16.01 -3.72
CA THR A 25 -5.82 -16.83 -2.50
C THR A 25 -4.71 -16.46 -1.50
N ILE A 26 -4.87 -16.88 -0.25
CA ILE A 26 -3.85 -16.69 0.79
C ILE A 26 -2.52 -17.32 0.36
N GLU A 27 -2.54 -18.53 -0.20
CA GLU A 27 -1.34 -19.25 -0.64
C GLU A 27 -0.63 -18.53 -1.78
N GLU A 28 -1.38 -18.10 -2.80
CA GLU A 28 -0.84 -17.35 -3.94
C GLU A 28 -0.21 -16.02 -3.48
N CYS A 29 -0.90 -15.31 -2.58
CA CYS A 29 -0.41 -14.06 -2.00
C CYS A 29 0.84 -14.30 -1.14
N GLN A 30 0.90 -15.38 -0.37
CA GLN A 30 2.10 -15.75 0.40
C GLN A 30 3.30 -16.02 -0.51
N ASP A 31 3.09 -16.65 -1.67
CA ASP A 31 4.13 -16.82 -2.69
C ASP A 31 4.57 -15.49 -3.34
N MET A 32 3.65 -14.53 -3.48
CA MET A 32 3.98 -13.17 -3.91
C MET A 32 4.82 -12.45 -2.86
N ILE A 33 4.44 -12.52 -1.58
CA ILE A 33 5.19 -11.97 -0.45
C ILE A 33 6.61 -12.55 -0.42
N ARG A 34 6.77 -13.87 -0.57
CA ARG A 34 8.09 -14.55 -0.66
C ARG A 34 8.94 -14.00 -1.80
N ARG A 35 8.34 -13.67 -2.94
CA ARG A 35 9.03 -13.04 -4.07
C ARG A 35 9.44 -11.60 -3.76
N SER A 36 8.62 -10.83 -3.04
CA SER A 36 8.94 -9.45 -2.63
C SER A 36 10.24 -9.35 -1.83
N PHE A 37 10.56 -10.37 -1.01
CA PHE A 37 11.84 -10.42 -0.27
C PHE A 37 13.10 -10.47 -1.16
N ARG A 38 12.95 -10.72 -2.47
CA ARG A 38 14.07 -10.65 -3.43
C ARG A 38 14.36 -9.22 -3.88
N SER A 39 13.41 -8.30 -3.70
CA SER A 39 13.54 -6.87 -4.05
C SER A 39 14.69 -6.23 -3.27
N PRO A 40 15.57 -5.45 -3.93
CA PRO A 40 16.64 -4.71 -3.25
C PRO A 40 16.12 -3.79 -2.15
N THR A 41 14.98 -3.14 -2.34
CA THR A 41 14.37 -2.24 -1.36
C THR A 41 13.94 -2.99 -0.10
N VAL A 42 13.28 -4.15 -0.26
CA VAL A 42 12.86 -4.98 0.88
C VAL A 42 14.08 -5.48 1.65
N LYS A 43 15.14 -5.95 0.97
CA LYS A 43 16.38 -6.35 1.62
C LYS A 43 17.01 -5.21 2.41
N PHE A 44 17.10 -4.02 1.80
CA PHE A 44 17.62 -2.82 2.45
C PHE A 44 16.83 -2.48 3.73
N LEU A 45 15.49 -2.50 3.68
CA LEU A 45 14.66 -2.20 4.85
C LEU A 45 14.86 -3.23 5.96
N LYS A 46 14.92 -4.52 5.63
CA LYS A 46 15.19 -5.60 6.60
C LYS A 46 16.53 -5.42 7.29
N GLU A 47 17.59 -5.16 6.52
CA GLU A 47 18.93 -4.94 7.08
C GLU A 47 18.97 -3.73 8.02
N ASN A 48 18.23 -2.65 7.71
CA ASN A 48 18.17 -1.47 8.57
C ASN A 48 17.31 -1.68 9.82
N LEU A 49 16.21 -2.43 9.71
CA LEU A 49 15.43 -2.90 10.87
C LEU A 49 16.31 -3.71 11.83
N GLU A 50 17.09 -4.65 11.31
CA GLU A 50 18.03 -5.45 12.10
C GLU A 50 19.10 -4.58 12.78
N LYS A 51 19.69 -3.61 12.05
CA LYS A 51 20.67 -2.66 12.60
C LYS A 51 20.08 -1.75 13.67
N ALA A 52 18.79 -1.41 13.57
CA ALA A 52 18.07 -0.65 14.58
C ALA A 52 17.69 -1.49 15.81
N GLY A 53 17.94 -2.81 15.80
CA GLY A 53 17.65 -3.72 16.91
C GLY A 53 16.27 -4.37 16.83
N CYS A 54 15.52 -4.16 15.76
CA CYS A 54 14.18 -4.71 15.55
C CYS A 54 14.25 -5.89 14.59
N ARG A 55 14.52 -7.08 15.14
CA ARG A 55 14.54 -8.31 14.36
C ARG A 55 13.12 -8.67 13.94
N ILE A 56 12.95 -8.95 12.65
CA ILE A 56 11.70 -9.45 12.10
C ILE A 56 11.81 -10.95 11.81
N GLY A 57 10.83 -11.73 12.27
CA GLY A 57 10.80 -13.19 12.07
C GLY A 57 10.37 -13.59 10.66
N GLU A 58 10.44 -14.89 10.36
CA GLU A 58 9.98 -15.45 9.07
C GLU A 58 8.48 -15.20 8.83
N ASP A 59 7.71 -15.15 9.91
CA ASP A 59 6.27 -14.93 9.95
C ASP A 59 5.89 -13.45 10.12
N PHE A 60 6.84 -12.52 10.00
CA PHE A 60 6.54 -11.09 10.19
C PHE A 60 5.62 -10.52 9.09
N VAL A 61 5.53 -11.15 7.92
CA VAL A 61 4.66 -10.72 6.82
C VAL A 61 3.77 -11.88 6.40
N LYS A 62 2.45 -11.72 6.55
CA LYS A 62 1.46 -12.78 6.30
C LYS A 62 0.35 -12.33 5.36
N ALA A 63 -0.06 -13.23 4.47
CA ALA A 63 -1.29 -13.08 3.72
C ALA A 63 -2.51 -13.43 4.58
N VAL A 64 -3.57 -12.63 4.49
CA VAL A 64 -4.86 -12.83 5.15
C VAL A 64 -6.02 -12.50 4.21
N GLU A 65 -7.23 -12.90 4.56
CA GLU A 65 -8.45 -12.35 3.95
C GLU A 65 -8.97 -11.19 4.79
N CYS A 66 -9.42 -10.12 4.12
CA CYS A 66 -9.91 -8.91 4.76
C CYS A 66 -11.33 -8.59 4.29
N ASP A 67 -12.20 -8.22 5.23
CA ASP A 67 -13.55 -7.73 4.90
C ASP A 67 -13.54 -6.30 4.35
N LYS A 68 -12.56 -5.51 4.80
CA LYS A 68 -12.37 -4.11 4.40
C LYS A 68 -11.54 -4.05 3.13
N GLN A 69 -11.91 -3.13 2.24
CA GLN A 69 -11.18 -2.79 1.01
C GLN A 69 -9.87 -2.05 1.33
N ILE A 70 -8.91 -2.77 1.91
CA ILE A 70 -7.56 -2.30 2.23
C ILE A 70 -6.53 -3.29 1.68
N SER A 71 -5.35 -2.80 1.33
CA SER A 71 -4.30 -3.64 0.74
C SER A 71 -3.51 -4.43 1.79
N GLY A 72 -3.37 -3.87 2.99
CA GLY A 72 -2.61 -4.45 4.08
C GLY A 72 -2.48 -3.46 5.25
N GLY A 73 -1.61 -3.79 6.20
CA GLY A 73 -1.28 -2.92 7.32
C GLY A 73 -0.24 -3.50 8.26
N TYR A 74 0.54 -2.62 8.89
CA TYR A 74 1.44 -2.90 10.00
C TYR A 74 0.70 -2.78 11.33
N VAL A 75 0.89 -3.77 12.20
CA VAL A 75 0.38 -3.79 13.57
C VAL A 75 1.55 -4.04 14.52
N ARG A 76 1.73 -3.14 15.49
CA ARG A 76 2.79 -3.25 16.50
C ARG A 76 2.66 -4.58 17.25
N GLY A 77 3.72 -5.39 17.23
CA GLY A 77 3.78 -6.70 17.87
C GLY A 77 3.33 -7.87 16.99
N ASP A 78 2.40 -7.65 16.06
CA ASP A 78 1.85 -8.71 15.18
C ASP A 78 2.55 -8.77 13.81
N GLY A 79 3.12 -7.66 13.34
CA GLY A 79 3.81 -7.56 12.06
C GLY A 79 2.93 -7.00 10.95
N ILE A 80 3.17 -7.46 9.73
CA ILE A 80 2.55 -6.96 8.50
C ILE A 80 1.54 -7.97 7.98
N LEU A 81 0.33 -7.48 7.71
CA LEU A 81 -0.74 -8.24 7.09
C LEU A 81 -0.96 -7.73 5.66
N VAL A 82 -1.08 -8.65 4.70
CA VAL A 82 -1.41 -8.35 3.29
C VAL A 82 -2.76 -8.98 2.97
N CYS A 83 -3.71 -8.17 2.51
CA CYS A 83 -5.07 -8.63 2.22
C CYS A 83 -5.13 -9.30 0.85
N SER A 84 -4.95 -10.63 0.82
CA SER A 84 -4.84 -11.46 -0.38
C SER A 84 -6.01 -11.27 -1.36
N ASN A 85 -7.24 -11.20 -0.85
CA ASN A 85 -8.46 -11.01 -1.61
C ASN A 85 -8.59 -9.63 -2.29
N HIS A 86 -7.66 -8.71 -2.04
CA HIS A 86 -7.54 -7.41 -2.71
C HIS A 86 -6.29 -7.26 -3.57
N MET A 87 -5.45 -8.31 -3.65
CA MET A 87 -4.23 -8.31 -4.44
C MET A 87 -4.46 -9.02 -5.77
N ASN A 88 -3.90 -8.48 -6.84
CA ASN A 88 -3.98 -9.03 -8.19
C ASN A 88 -2.61 -9.17 -8.85
N MET A 89 -1.69 -8.23 -8.58
CA MET A 89 -0.39 -8.13 -9.24
C MET A 89 0.77 -8.19 -8.24
N GLN A 90 1.92 -8.72 -8.67
CA GLN A 90 3.13 -8.79 -7.83
C GLN A 90 3.57 -7.40 -7.36
N ASP A 91 3.42 -6.42 -8.24
CA ASP A 91 3.74 -5.03 -7.96
C ASP A 91 2.91 -4.44 -6.80
N GLU A 92 1.64 -4.82 -6.66
CA GLU A 92 0.79 -4.37 -5.54
C GLU A 92 1.28 -4.95 -4.22
N VAL A 93 1.59 -6.26 -4.19
CA VAL A 93 2.16 -6.93 -3.01
C VAL A 93 3.52 -6.33 -2.65
N ASP A 94 4.38 -6.07 -3.64
CA ASP A 94 5.68 -5.44 -3.42
C ASP A 94 5.52 -4.05 -2.79
N GLN A 95 4.56 -3.24 -3.26
CA GLN A 95 4.28 -1.92 -2.69
C GLN A 95 3.79 -2.02 -1.25
N VAL A 96 2.83 -2.90 -0.94
CA VAL A 96 2.33 -3.10 0.43
C VAL A 96 3.48 -3.52 1.35
N VAL A 97 4.25 -4.54 0.96
CA VAL A 97 5.35 -5.04 1.79
C VAL A 97 6.38 -3.95 2.09
N ILE A 98 6.75 -3.13 1.09
CA ILE A 98 7.69 -2.04 1.28
C ILE A 98 7.10 -0.94 2.18
N HIS A 99 5.86 -0.53 1.92
CA HIS A 99 5.13 0.50 2.68
C HIS A 99 5.04 0.12 4.17
N GLU A 100 4.60 -1.08 4.46
CA GLU A 100 4.43 -1.55 5.83
C GLU A 100 5.77 -1.83 6.53
N LEU A 101 6.83 -2.19 5.79
CA LEU A 101 8.19 -2.28 6.37
C LEU A 101 8.73 -0.91 6.77
N ILE A 102 8.35 0.16 6.07
CA ILE A 102 8.70 1.53 6.48
C ILE A 102 7.97 1.88 7.77
N HIS A 103 6.66 1.56 7.90
CA HIS A 103 5.95 1.72 9.17
C HIS A 103 6.58 0.93 10.32
N ALA A 104 6.99 -0.31 10.07
CA ALA A 104 7.71 -1.09 11.07
C ALA A 104 9.06 -0.46 11.46
N TYR A 105 9.79 0.12 10.50
CA TYR A 105 11.04 0.82 10.76
C TYR A 105 10.84 2.11 11.55
N ASP A 106 9.77 2.84 11.24
CA ASP A 106 9.37 4.05 11.93
C ASP A 106 9.05 3.75 13.39
N ASP A 107 8.22 2.73 13.64
CA ASP A 107 7.87 2.25 14.98
C ASP A 107 9.09 1.81 15.77
N CYS A 108 10.01 1.13 15.10
CA CYS A 108 11.26 0.65 15.68
C CYS A 108 12.20 1.78 16.12
N ARG A 109 12.40 2.78 15.26
CA ARG A 109 13.45 3.80 15.41
C ARG A 109 12.97 5.02 16.19
N ALA A 110 11.72 5.42 16.02
CA ALA A 110 11.23 6.68 16.56
C ALA A 110 10.90 6.53 18.05
N ALA A 111 11.69 7.21 18.88
CA ALA A 111 11.55 7.15 20.35
C ALA A 111 10.17 7.58 20.87
N ASN A 112 9.44 8.41 20.11
CA ASN A 112 8.17 9.03 20.52
C ASN A 112 7.04 8.85 19.47
N LEU A 113 7.08 7.79 18.64
CA LEU A 113 6.00 7.56 17.69
C LEU A 113 4.73 7.10 18.41
N ASP A 114 3.66 7.85 18.18
CA ASP A 114 2.34 7.61 18.74
C ASP A 114 1.35 7.48 17.59
N TRP A 115 0.89 6.25 17.33
CA TRP A 115 -0.09 5.95 16.29
C TRP A 115 -1.47 6.55 16.56
N ALA A 116 -1.76 6.96 17.81
CA ALA A 116 -2.99 7.68 18.13
C ALA A 116 -2.88 9.19 17.82
N ASN A 117 -1.66 9.71 17.60
CA ASN A 117 -1.44 11.09 17.21
C ASN A 117 -1.53 11.24 15.70
N CYS A 118 -2.54 11.97 15.21
CA CYS A 118 -2.78 12.16 13.78
C CYS A 118 -1.58 12.75 13.03
N ALA A 119 -0.78 13.61 13.65
CA ALA A 119 0.40 14.20 13.00
C ALA A 119 1.50 13.16 12.82
N HIS A 120 1.76 12.35 13.85
CA HIS A 120 2.75 11.27 13.79
C HIS A 120 2.36 10.22 12.75
N HIS A 121 1.08 9.81 12.75
CA HIS A 121 0.56 8.86 11.77
C HIS A 121 0.70 9.45 10.35
N ALA A 122 0.22 10.68 10.11
CA ALA A 122 0.34 11.31 8.80
C ALA A 122 1.80 11.45 8.32
N CYS A 123 2.73 11.78 9.22
CA CYS A 123 4.16 11.84 8.88
C CYS A 123 4.70 10.48 8.44
N SER A 124 4.34 9.39 9.12
CA SER A 124 4.75 8.04 8.75
C SER A 124 4.14 7.61 7.41
N GLU A 125 2.86 7.93 7.15
CA GLU A 125 2.21 7.65 5.85
C GLU A 125 2.86 8.41 4.70
N ILE A 126 3.18 9.70 4.88
CA ILE A 126 3.87 10.50 3.87
C ILE A 126 5.23 9.89 3.54
N ARG A 127 5.98 9.48 4.57
CA ARG A 127 7.28 8.82 4.38
C ARG A 127 7.11 7.49 3.68
N ALA A 128 6.16 6.67 4.09
CA ALA A 128 5.88 5.36 3.52
C ALA A 128 5.50 5.47 2.04
N GLY A 129 4.54 6.34 1.69
CA GLY A 129 4.12 6.57 0.30
C GLY A 129 5.23 7.15 -0.60
N HIS A 130 6.14 7.94 -0.03
CA HIS A 130 7.30 8.46 -0.75
C HIS A 130 8.38 7.38 -0.97
N LEU A 131 8.83 6.70 0.09
CA LEU A 131 9.96 5.76 0.04
C LEU A 131 9.57 4.39 -0.55
N SER A 132 8.29 4.01 -0.52
CA SER A 132 7.78 2.83 -1.23
C SER A 132 7.74 3.01 -2.74
N GLY A 133 7.76 4.27 -3.18
CA GLY A 133 7.57 4.66 -4.57
C GLY A 133 6.10 4.69 -4.99
N ASP A 134 5.14 4.58 -4.06
CA ASP A 134 3.72 4.64 -4.36
C ASP A 134 3.34 5.99 -4.98
N CYS A 135 3.88 7.09 -4.42
CA CYS A 135 3.72 8.44 -4.97
C CYS A 135 4.73 8.79 -6.08
N HIS A 136 5.48 7.83 -6.62
CA HIS A 136 6.46 8.10 -7.67
C HIS A 136 5.76 8.60 -8.94
N TYR A 137 6.30 9.66 -9.57
CA TYR A 137 5.68 10.33 -10.73
C TYR A 137 5.22 9.36 -11.83
N LYS A 138 6.02 8.32 -12.13
CA LYS A 138 5.64 7.29 -13.12
C LYS A 138 4.32 6.59 -12.78
N ARG A 139 4.10 6.24 -11.51
CA ARG A 139 2.85 5.60 -11.06
C ARG A 139 1.69 6.59 -11.11
N GLU A 140 1.91 7.81 -10.66
CA GLU A 140 0.88 8.85 -10.71
C GLU A 140 0.48 9.21 -12.14
N LEU A 141 1.43 9.25 -13.07
CA LEU A 141 1.17 9.39 -14.51
C LEU A 141 0.30 8.25 -15.03
N LEU A 142 0.59 6.99 -14.65
CA LEU A 142 -0.21 5.82 -15.04
C LEU A 142 -1.60 5.82 -14.39
N ARG A 143 -1.75 6.44 -13.20
CA ARG A 143 -3.03 6.71 -12.54
C ARG A 143 -3.79 7.90 -13.17
N GLY A 144 -3.22 8.58 -14.16
CA GLY A 144 -3.82 9.72 -14.84
C GLY A 144 -3.60 11.08 -14.16
N HIS A 145 -2.77 11.13 -13.12
CA HIS A 145 -2.39 12.37 -12.45
C HIS A 145 -1.25 13.06 -13.18
N LEU A 146 -1.58 14.15 -13.88
CA LEU A 146 -0.62 14.92 -14.72
C LEU A 146 -0.01 16.15 -14.01
N ARG A 147 -0.34 16.36 -12.73
CA ARG A 147 0.12 17.54 -11.99
C ARG A 147 1.56 17.34 -11.50
N ILE A 148 2.49 18.12 -12.04
CA ILE A 148 3.90 18.10 -11.61
C ILE A 148 4.14 18.93 -10.33
N ARG A 149 3.33 19.98 -10.10
CA ARG A 149 3.44 20.80 -8.88
C ARG A 149 2.92 20.01 -7.68
N GLY A 150 3.71 19.96 -6.60
CA GLY A 150 3.40 19.24 -5.37
C GLY A 150 3.93 17.80 -5.31
N HIS A 151 4.43 17.26 -6.43
CA HIS A 151 5.08 15.95 -6.45
C HIS A 151 6.47 16.04 -5.81
N GLU A 152 6.67 15.31 -4.71
CA GLU A 152 7.99 15.12 -4.08
C GLU A 152 8.71 16.42 -3.68
N GLN A 153 7.95 17.50 -3.48
CA GLN A 153 8.52 18.81 -3.17
C GLN A 153 8.94 18.89 -1.71
N VAL A 154 10.24 18.99 -1.46
CA VAL A 154 10.78 19.32 -0.14
C VAL A 154 10.58 20.82 0.11
N ARG A 155 9.63 21.17 0.99
CA ARG A 155 9.42 22.57 1.40
C ARG A 155 10.31 22.88 2.60
N TYR A 156 11.30 23.75 2.43
CA TYR A 156 12.10 24.31 3.52
C TYR A 156 11.45 25.60 4.05
N PRO A 157 11.53 25.89 5.37
CA PRO A 157 12.25 25.13 6.41
C PRO A 157 11.38 24.05 7.06
N ILE A 158 11.98 22.89 7.36
CA ILE A 158 11.36 21.86 8.21
C ILE A 158 11.47 22.37 9.66
N SER A 159 10.36 22.46 10.38
CA SER A 159 10.37 22.86 11.79
C SER A 159 11.22 21.87 12.61
N PRO A 160 12.04 22.33 13.57
CA PRO A 160 12.95 21.47 14.32
C PRO A 160 12.25 20.31 15.05
N GLU A 161 10.98 20.48 15.44
CA GLU A 161 10.16 19.44 16.08
C GLU A 161 9.91 18.20 15.20
N TYR A 162 10.00 18.32 13.88
CA TYR A 162 9.73 17.22 12.94
C TYR A 162 10.98 16.70 12.24
N SER A 163 12.17 17.17 12.65
CA SER A 163 13.44 16.79 12.01
C SER A 163 13.91 15.37 12.36
N TYR A 164 13.24 14.70 13.29
CA TYR A 164 13.62 13.37 13.80
C TYR A 164 12.51 12.32 13.79
N LEU A 165 11.30 12.66 13.34
CA LEU A 165 10.28 11.65 13.03
C LEU A 165 10.67 10.90 11.76
#